data_AF-A0A7V1JIP5-F1
#
_entry.id   AF-A0A7V1JIP5-F1
#
_cell.length_a   1.000
_cell.length_b   1.000
_cell.length_c   1.000
_cell.angle_alpha   90.00
_cell.angle_beta   90.00
_cell.angle_gamma   90.00
#
_symmetry.space_group_name_H-M   'P 1'
#
loop_
_entity.id
_entity.type
_entity.pdbx_description
1 polymer ?
#
loop_
_entity_poly.entity_id
_entity_poly.type
_entity_poly.pdbx_seq_one_letter_code
_entity_poly.pdbx_strand_id
1 'polypeptide(L)'
;DLHAQGFKVVTIIDPGVKADRRYGIFQDGLERAAFCRYPDGRLFIGPVWPGNCAFPDFTDPRVREWWGGLHRSLVDAGVDGIWDDMNEPSLFGEDGATIPGPVRHDLDGEGGDHRRAHNVYGLSMARATAEGLARLAPARRPFVLTRSGWAGSQRFAAHWTGDNRSTWESLRLTLPMVLGLGLSGIAFTGADVGGFAGFPSGELFVRWLQLGIFFPFLRAHTVFDSHDQEPWSWGEPYLSINRETIRLRYRLLPYLYTALWQCTQSGMPIARPLLLAFQDDPATFALEDQFLCGDALLVAPVLEAGATKRTVYLPAGTWYDFWSDALYEGAANVEAAAPLERIPLFVRAGSVVPMVFVGQDDIPLHTEALLQARPAEPLTLHVYPPAGSGQCAGERDSWLYEDDGESMAYRRGEYRLTRFILSTSEARLDLAREVEGSFDPGYDRFQVIVHGIEKTPSAVEGMPGAEITYASRSHAVRVSGGPFTTLSLRW
;
A
#
# COMPACT_ATOMS: atom_id res chain seq x y z
N ASP A 1 15.14 16.00 -14.64
CA ASP A 1 14.46 15.21 -15.69
C ASP A 1 13.31 14.35 -15.19
N LEU A 2 13.52 13.44 -14.23
CA LEU A 2 12.44 12.55 -13.73
C LEU A 2 11.25 13.30 -13.13
N HIS A 3 11.49 14.33 -12.29
CA HIS A 3 10.39 15.16 -11.75
C HIS A 3 9.61 15.92 -12.83
N ALA A 4 10.26 16.31 -13.93
CA ALA A 4 9.58 16.97 -15.05
C ALA A 4 8.62 16.02 -15.78
N GLN A 5 8.81 14.71 -15.64
CA GLN A 5 7.91 13.65 -16.08
C GLN A 5 6.98 13.17 -14.95
N GLY A 6 6.94 13.86 -13.80
CA GLY A 6 6.09 13.54 -12.65
C GLY A 6 6.50 12.31 -11.83
N PHE A 7 7.68 11.72 -12.09
CA PHE A 7 8.21 10.60 -11.31
C PHE A 7 8.95 11.07 -10.07
N LYS A 8 8.94 10.25 -9.03
CA LYS A 8 9.68 10.44 -7.77
C LYS A 8 10.84 9.45 -7.70
N VAL A 9 11.89 9.79 -6.97
CA VAL A 9 13.14 9.00 -6.86
C VAL A 9 13.40 8.59 -5.41
N VAL A 10 13.69 7.30 -5.21
CA VAL A 10 14.12 6.74 -3.93
C VAL A 10 15.54 6.21 -4.08
N THR A 11 16.41 6.50 -3.11
CA THR A 11 17.79 6.00 -3.09
C THR A 11 18.05 5.14 -1.85
N ILE A 12 18.84 4.08 -2.03
CA ILE A 12 19.26 3.19 -0.95
C ILE A 12 20.36 3.82 -0.09
N ILE A 13 20.28 3.66 1.23
CA ILE A 13 21.29 4.08 2.20
C ILE A 13 21.44 2.98 3.26
N ASP A 14 22.65 2.42 3.35
CA ASP A 14 23.00 1.38 4.32
C ASP A 14 23.65 1.97 5.58
N PRO A 15 23.60 1.28 6.74
CA PRO A 15 24.22 1.76 7.97
C PRO A 15 25.76 1.71 7.95
N GLY A 16 26.36 0.94 7.04
CA GLY A 16 27.81 0.74 6.97
C GLY A 16 28.55 1.94 6.37
N VAL A 17 29.22 2.74 7.20
CA VAL A 17 30.08 3.84 6.73
C VAL A 17 31.48 3.31 6.45
N LYS A 18 31.92 3.35 5.19
CA LYS A 18 33.25 2.90 4.76
C LYS A 18 34.35 3.50 5.65
N ALA A 19 35.16 2.64 6.27
CA ALA A 19 36.23 3.01 7.17
C ALA A 19 37.48 3.47 6.40
N ASP A 20 37.37 4.60 5.69
CA ASP A 20 38.46 5.25 4.95
C ASP A 20 38.73 6.64 5.52
N ARG A 21 39.98 6.91 5.94
CA ARG A 21 40.41 8.21 6.47
C ARG A 21 40.32 9.35 5.45
N ARG A 22 40.07 9.07 4.18
CA ARG A 22 39.82 10.08 3.14
C ARG A 22 38.34 10.35 2.94
N TYR A 23 37.46 9.56 3.55
CA TYR A 23 36.01 9.72 3.42
C TYR A 23 35.48 10.69 4.47
N GLY A 24 34.91 11.81 4.01
CA GLY A 24 34.46 12.91 4.88
C GLY A 24 33.45 12.48 5.94
N ILE A 25 32.45 11.66 5.57
CA ILE A 25 31.43 11.17 6.51
C ILE A 25 32.06 10.29 7.61
N PHE A 26 33.06 9.48 7.27
CA PHE A 26 33.77 8.68 8.26
C PHE A 26 34.57 9.56 9.22
N GLN A 27 35.25 10.61 8.73
CA GLN A 27 35.99 11.53 9.60
C GLN A 27 35.07 12.32 10.53
N ASP A 28 33.97 12.87 10.00
CA ASP A 28 32.97 13.60 10.80
C ASP A 28 32.33 12.69 11.86
N GLY A 29 32.01 11.44 11.51
CA GLY A 29 31.52 10.45 12.47
C GLY A 29 32.53 10.09 13.56
N LEU A 30 33.83 10.09 13.25
CA LEU A 30 34.88 9.88 14.26
C LEU A 30 35.01 11.07 15.21
N GLU A 31 34.99 12.31 14.68
CA GLU A 31 35.06 13.54 15.46
C GLU A 31 33.88 13.69 16.43
N ARG A 32 32.70 13.22 16.01
CA ARG A 32 31.46 13.23 16.80
C ARG A 32 31.32 12.04 17.75
N ALA A 33 32.25 11.09 17.71
CA ALA A 33 32.15 9.81 18.40
C ALA A 33 30.84 9.05 18.09
N ALA A 34 30.39 9.09 16.82
CA ALA A 34 29.09 8.58 16.40
C ALA A 34 29.02 7.05 16.18
N PHE A 35 30.17 6.38 16.11
CA PHE A 35 30.25 4.95 15.78
C PHE A 35 30.31 4.04 17.00
N CYS A 36 29.72 2.85 16.89
CA CYS A 36 29.74 1.80 17.89
C CYS A 36 31.18 1.35 18.23
N ARG A 37 31.42 1.05 19.51
CA ARG A 37 32.76 0.68 20.04
C ARG A 37 32.69 -0.55 20.94
N TYR A 38 33.78 -1.29 21.02
CA TYR A 38 33.96 -2.33 22.04
C TYR A 38 34.11 -1.71 23.45
N PRO A 39 33.96 -2.52 24.52
CA PRO A 39 34.10 -2.03 25.89
C PRO A 39 35.47 -1.42 26.22
N ASP A 40 36.51 -1.78 25.47
CA ASP A 40 37.86 -1.23 25.60
C ASP A 40 38.07 0.10 24.82
N GLY A 41 37.01 0.63 24.20
CA GLY A 41 37.02 1.87 23.43
C GLY A 41 37.45 1.72 21.97
N ARG A 42 37.88 0.53 21.53
CA ARG A 42 38.21 0.29 20.12
C ARG A 42 36.96 0.41 19.25
N LEU A 43 37.11 1.04 18.10
CA LEU A 43 36.06 1.16 17.08
C LEU A 43 35.64 -0.24 16.59
N PHE A 44 34.34 -0.49 16.54
CA PHE A 44 33.83 -1.69 15.86
C PHE A 44 33.91 -1.49 14.35
N ILE A 45 34.52 -2.45 13.65
CA ILE A 45 34.62 -2.49 12.19
C ILE A 45 34.11 -3.83 11.69
N GLY A 46 33.16 -3.81 10.75
CA GLY A 46 32.58 -5.01 10.13
C GLY A 46 32.56 -4.90 8.60
N PRO A 47 32.66 -6.03 7.87
CA PRO A 47 32.62 -6.02 6.41
C PRO A 47 31.19 -5.98 5.87
N VAL A 48 30.92 -5.12 4.89
CA VAL A 48 29.69 -5.04 4.08
C VAL A 48 30.04 -4.52 2.67
N TRP A 49 29.07 -4.03 1.88
CA TRP A 49 29.25 -3.67 0.46
C TRP A 49 30.52 -2.87 0.12
N PRO A 50 30.88 -1.76 0.81
CA PRO A 50 32.09 -1.01 0.48
C PRO A 50 33.35 -1.54 1.19
N GLY A 51 33.33 -2.77 1.72
CA GLY A 51 34.39 -3.40 2.51
C GLY A 51 34.26 -3.12 4.00
N ASN A 52 35.37 -2.84 4.66
CA ASN A 52 35.40 -2.55 6.10
C ASN A 52 34.65 -1.25 6.43
N CYS A 53 33.65 -1.34 7.30
CA CYS A 53 32.78 -0.23 7.68
C CYS A 53 32.71 -0.05 9.20
N ALA A 54 32.56 1.19 9.62
CA ALA A 54 32.08 1.53 10.95
C ALA A 54 30.55 1.70 10.92
N PHE A 55 29.92 1.42 12.06
CA PHE A 55 28.47 1.42 12.19
C PHE A 55 28.06 2.53 13.16
N PRO A 56 27.23 3.51 12.74
CA PRO A 56 26.68 4.52 13.63
C PRO A 56 25.86 3.88 14.75
N ASP A 57 25.94 4.45 15.95
CA ASP A 57 25.05 4.06 17.04
C ASP A 57 23.74 4.84 16.95
N PHE A 58 22.79 4.34 16.14
CA PHE A 58 21.48 4.99 16.01
C PHE A 58 20.67 5.06 17.31
N THR A 59 21.07 4.33 18.34
CA THR A 59 20.41 4.41 19.65
C THR A 59 20.74 5.70 20.40
N ASP A 60 21.80 6.42 20.00
CA ASP A 60 22.13 7.76 20.50
C ASP A 60 21.32 8.85 19.74
N PRO A 61 20.52 9.67 20.43
CA PRO A 61 19.78 10.77 19.82
C PRO A 61 20.64 11.74 18.99
N ARG A 62 21.89 12.00 19.42
CA ARG A 62 22.82 12.90 18.74
C ARG A 62 23.29 12.31 17.42
N VAL A 63 23.48 10.98 17.38
CA VAL A 63 23.84 10.25 16.16
C VAL A 63 22.66 10.22 15.20
N ARG A 64 21.42 10.05 15.68
CA ARG A 64 20.23 10.16 14.83
C ARG A 64 20.08 11.54 14.21
N GLU A 65 20.32 12.60 14.97
CA GLU A 65 20.27 13.97 14.45
C GLU A 65 21.32 14.19 13.36
N TRP A 66 22.56 13.79 13.63
CA TRP A 66 23.67 13.84 12.68
C TRP A 66 23.36 13.06 11.40
N TRP A 67 22.97 11.79 11.53
CA TRP A 67 22.64 10.92 10.42
C TRP A 67 21.50 11.48 9.56
N GLY A 68 20.42 11.92 10.20
CA GLY A 68 19.32 12.57 9.51
C GLY A 68 19.77 13.81 8.71
N GLY A 69 20.75 14.57 9.22
CA GLY A 69 21.33 15.71 8.52
C GLY A 69 22.17 15.36 7.29
N LEU A 70 22.79 14.18 7.24
CA LEU A 70 23.61 13.72 6.10
C LEU A 70 22.79 13.54 4.82
N HIS A 71 21.47 13.37 4.93
CA HIS A 71 20.56 13.24 3.79
C HIS A 71 20.40 14.55 2.99
N ARG A 72 20.91 15.69 3.49
CA ARG A 72 20.77 17.00 2.83
C ARG A 72 21.24 16.97 1.38
N SER A 73 22.39 16.36 1.09
CA SER A 73 22.91 16.30 -0.28
C SER A 73 22.00 15.53 -1.23
N LEU A 74 21.28 14.53 -0.73
CA LEU A 74 20.32 13.75 -1.52
C LEU A 74 19.04 14.54 -1.75
N VAL A 75 18.52 15.17 -0.70
CA VAL A 75 17.33 16.04 -0.78
C VAL A 75 17.58 17.22 -1.72
N ASP A 76 18.72 17.89 -1.61
CA ASP A 76 19.12 19.00 -2.49
C ASP A 76 19.29 18.55 -3.96
N ALA A 77 19.62 17.27 -4.19
CA ALA A 77 19.68 16.66 -5.51
C ALA A 77 18.31 16.20 -6.05
N GLY A 78 17.24 16.31 -5.26
CA GLY A 78 15.88 15.94 -5.66
C GLY A 78 15.47 14.50 -5.29
N VAL A 79 16.15 13.83 -4.37
CA VAL A 79 15.67 12.54 -3.84
C VAL A 79 14.42 12.75 -2.99
N ASP A 80 13.38 11.96 -3.25
CA ASP A 80 12.05 12.09 -2.62
C ASP A 80 11.83 11.15 -1.44
N GLY A 81 12.64 10.08 -1.35
CA GLY A 81 12.57 9.13 -0.26
C GLY A 81 13.84 8.30 -0.14
N ILE A 82 13.96 7.61 0.99
CA ILE A 82 15.17 6.84 1.32
C ILE A 82 14.78 5.39 1.58
N TRP A 83 15.62 4.48 1.08
CA TRP A 83 15.52 3.05 1.36
C TRP A 83 16.66 2.66 2.31
N ASP A 84 16.33 2.48 3.58
CA ASP A 84 17.24 1.96 4.61
C ASP A 84 17.32 0.43 4.50
N ASP A 85 18.42 -0.07 3.96
CA ASP A 85 18.68 -1.52 3.83
C ASP A 85 19.84 -1.95 4.74
N MET A 86 20.03 -3.27 4.85
CA MET A 86 21.15 -3.88 5.59
C MET A 86 21.18 -3.50 7.08
N ASN A 87 20.05 -3.05 7.63
CA ASN A 87 19.95 -2.39 8.92
C ASN A 87 19.46 -3.29 10.07
N GLU A 88 19.62 -4.60 9.96
CA GLU A 88 19.48 -5.54 11.06
C GLU A 88 20.35 -5.20 12.29
N PRO A 89 21.64 -4.81 12.19
CA PRO A 89 22.51 -4.57 11.02
C PRO A 89 23.19 -5.84 10.49
N SER A 90 23.19 -5.99 9.16
CA SER A 90 23.82 -7.11 8.47
C SER A 90 25.34 -6.92 8.33
N LEU A 91 26.08 -8.01 8.49
CA LEU A 91 27.50 -8.11 8.16
C LEU A 91 27.73 -9.24 7.15
N PHE A 92 28.72 -9.08 6.28
CA PHE A 92 29.17 -10.20 5.45
C PHE A 92 29.95 -11.22 6.28
N GLY A 93 29.64 -12.50 6.08
CA GLY A 93 30.21 -13.60 6.86
C GLY A 93 29.30 -14.81 6.85
N GLU A 94 29.22 -15.48 7.99
CA GLU A 94 28.26 -16.57 8.22
C GLU A 94 26.82 -16.06 8.16
N ASP A 95 25.88 -16.95 7.83
CA ASP A 95 24.45 -16.62 7.79
C ASP A 95 23.98 -16.03 9.13
N GLY A 96 23.37 -14.84 9.08
CA GLY A 96 22.94 -14.11 10.27
C GLY A 96 24.04 -13.31 10.98
N ALA A 97 25.20 -13.12 10.35
CA ALA A 97 26.26 -12.27 10.90
C ALA A 97 25.78 -10.83 11.15
N THR A 98 26.05 -10.34 12.36
CA THR A 98 25.65 -9.01 12.84
C THR A 98 26.70 -8.48 13.84
N ILE A 99 26.49 -7.26 14.35
CA ILE A 99 27.38 -6.63 15.33
C ILE A 99 27.54 -7.56 16.56
N PRO A 100 28.77 -7.82 17.04
CA PRO A 100 28.99 -8.68 18.20
C PRO A 100 28.33 -8.15 19.48
N GLY A 101 27.75 -9.07 20.25
CA GLY A 101 27.02 -8.75 21.48
C GLY A 101 27.68 -7.76 22.44
N PRO A 102 29.00 -7.81 22.71
CA PRO A 102 29.68 -6.88 23.63
C PRO A 102 29.85 -5.43 23.13
N VAL A 103 29.58 -5.14 21.85
CA VAL A 103 29.70 -3.77 21.30
C VAL A 103 28.71 -2.86 22.02
N ARG A 104 29.17 -1.68 22.44
CA ARG A 104 28.43 -0.73 23.28
C ARG A 104 27.50 0.16 22.48
N HIS A 105 26.38 0.48 23.10
CA HIS A 105 25.33 1.37 22.59
C HIS A 105 24.85 2.33 23.68
N ASP A 106 24.40 3.51 23.28
CA ASP A 106 23.87 4.57 24.14
C ASP A 106 22.47 4.24 24.68
N LEU A 107 21.60 3.63 23.86
CA LEU A 107 20.22 3.25 24.23
C LEU A 107 19.43 4.41 24.86
N ASP A 108 19.38 5.56 24.17
CA ASP A 108 18.72 6.78 24.64
C ASP A 108 19.18 7.19 26.07
N GLY A 109 20.48 7.03 26.35
CA GLY A 109 21.14 7.36 27.61
C GLY A 109 21.13 6.27 28.68
N GLU A 110 20.42 5.15 28.49
CA GLU A 110 20.43 4.04 29.46
C GLU A 110 21.76 3.28 29.48
N GLY A 111 22.45 3.27 28.35
CA GLY A 111 23.65 2.48 28.12
C GLY A 111 23.37 0.98 28.02
N GLY A 112 24.15 0.30 27.21
CA GLY A 112 24.10 -1.14 27.12
C GLY A 112 25.06 -1.69 26.09
N ASP A 113 24.74 -2.89 25.63
CA ASP A 113 25.47 -3.52 24.55
C ASP A 113 24.53 -4.03 23.47
N HIS A 114 25.10 -4.55 22.39
CA HIS A 114 24.37 -4.88 21.19
C HIS A 114 23.28 -5.92 21.44
N ARG A 115 23.38 -6.78 22.48
CA ARG A 115 22.32 -7.75 22.81
C ARG A 115 21.00 -7.06 23.18
N ARG A 116 21.07 -5.86 23.77
CA ARG A 116 19.89 -5.03 24.06
C ARG A 116 19.50 -4.15 22.87
N ALA A 117 20.47 -3.68 22.10
CA ALA A 117 20.25 -2.75 21.00
C ALA A 117 19.82 -3.41 19.68
N HIS A 118 20.14 -4.69 19.46
CA HIS A 118 20.06 -5.37 18.17
C HIS A 118 18.73 -5.13 17.45
N ASN A 119 17.62 -5.53 18.08
CA ASN A 119 16.30 -5.44 17.45
C ASN A 119 15.78 -3.99 17.30
N VAL A 120 16.31 -3.02 18.05
CA VAL A 120 15.91 -1.61 17.91
C VAL A 120 16.85 -0.81 17.00
N TYR A 121 17.91 -1.41 16.48
CA TYR A 121 18.89 -0.74 15.62
C TYR A 121 18.25 -0.24 14.33
N GLY A 122 17.58 -1.13 13.58
CA GLY A 122 16.89 -0.77 12.34
C GLY A 122 15.77 0.25 12.55
N LEU A 123 14.97 0.09 13.61
CA LEU A 123 13.97 1.08 14.02
C LEU A 123 14.61 2.47 14.26
N SER A 124 15.77 2.49 14.92
CA SER A 124 16.45 3.74 15.26
C SER A 124 17.06 4.42 14.03
N MET A 125 17.54 3.64 13.05
CA MET A 125 17.96 4.15 11.75
C MET A 125 16.79 4.76 10.98
N ALA A 126 15.69 4.01 10.81
CA ALA A 126 14.49 4.47 10.12
C ALA A 126 13.92 5.76 10.76
N ARG A 127 13.96 5.85 12.08
CA ARG A 127 13.62 7.07 12.82
C ARG A 127 14.56 8.24 12.48
N ALA A 128 15.87 8.01 12.50
CA ALA A 128 16.86 9.03 12.15
C ALA A 128 16.64 9.58 10.74
N THR A 129 16.41 8.68 9.78
CA THR A 129 16.11 8.99 8.39
C THR A 129 14.81 9.79 8.26
N ALA A 130 13.70 9.30 8.81
CA ALA A 130 12.39 9.96 8.71
C ALA A 130 12.38 11.35 9.37
N GLU A 131 12.94 11.48 10.57
CA GLU A 131 13.04 12.77 11.26
C GLU A 131 14.02 13.72 10.53
N GLY A 132 15.09 13.19 9.95
CA GLY A 132 16.02 13.94 9.10
C GLY A 132 15.33 14.53 7.88
N LEU A 133 14.65 13.70 7.09
CA LEU A 133 13.86 14.12 5.93
C LEU A 133 12.81 15.17 6.30
N ALA A 134 12.08 14.98 7.42
CA ALA A 134 11.09 15.95 7.89
C ALA A 134 11.71 17.32 8.26
N ARG A 135 12.96 17.36 8.76
CA ARG A 135 13.68 18.63 9.01
C ARG A 135 14.21 19.26 7.72
N LEU A 136 14.66 18.45 6.77
CA LEU A 136 15.28 18.91 5.52
C LEU A 136 14.24 19.37 4.49
N ALA A 137 13.06 18.74 4.47
CA ALA A 137 11.97 19.03 3.55
C ALA A 137 10.62 19.15 4.31
N PRO A 138 10.45 20.17 5.17
CA PRO A 138 9.29 20.27 6.08
C PRO A 138 7.94 20.44 5.38
N ALA A 139 7.94 20.81 4.10
CA ALA A 139 6.75 20.93 3.28
C ALA A 139 6.22 19.56 2.78
N ARG A 140 6.95 18.47 2.96
CA ARG A 140 6.65 17.16 2.39
C ARG A 140 6.66 16.07 3.47
N ARG A 141 5.79 15.07 3.32
CA ARG A 141 5.83 13.85 4.14
C ARG A 141 7.04 13.01 3.77
N PRO A 142 7.78 12.45 4.74
CA PRO A 142 8.90 11.57 4.44
C PRO A 142 8.38 10.23 3.90
N PHE A 143 9.09 9.69 2.91
CA PHE A 143 8.99 8.29 2.53
C PHE A 143 10.30 7.58 2.91
N VAL A 144 10.18 6.60 3.81
CA VAL A 144 11.28 5.72 4.19
C VAL A 144 10.82 4.28 3.99
N LEU A 145 11.63 3.48 3.30
CA LEU A 145 11.49 2.02 3.23
C LEU A 145 12.58 1.42 4.11
N THR A 146 12.26 0.51 5.03
CA THR A 146 13.25 -0.13 5.92
C THR A 146 13.13 -1.64 5.90
N ARG A 147 14.26 -2.35 5.97
CA ARG A 147 14.25 -3.83 6.06
C ARG A 147 13.92 -4.26 7.47
N SER A 148 14.77 -3.88 8.40
CA SER A 148 14.67 -4.20 9.82
C SER A 148 13.81 -3.18 10.56
N GLY A 149 13.20 -3.63 11.65
CA GLY A 149 12.37 -2.80 12.52
C GLY A 149 11.94 -3.52 13.79
N TRP A 150 11.17 -2.81 14.62
CA TRP A 150 10.58 -3.32 15.85
C TRP A 150 9.20 -2.69 16.06
N ALA A 151 8.53 -3.05 17.16
CA ALA A 151 7.29 -2.38 17.56
C ALA A 151 7.47 -0.86 17.60
N GLY A 152 6.71 -0.14 16.76
CA GLY A 152 6.82 1.30 16.58
C GLY A 152 7.40 1.76 15.24
N SER A 153 7.94 0.84 14.42
CA SER A 153 8.46 1.17 13.08
C SER A 153 7.41 1.79 12.15
N GLN A 154 6.14 1.45 12.31
CA GLN A 154 5.03 1.98 11.51
C GLN A 154 4.87 3.50 11.59
N ARG A 155 5.52 4.16 12.56
CA ARG A 155 5.53 5.63 12.68
C ARG A 155 6.50 6.30 11.70
N PHE A 156 7.46 5.57 11.17
CA PHE A 156 8.61 6.14 10.47
C PHE A 156 8.79 5.61 9.05
N ALA A 157 8.41 4.36 8.79
CA ALA A 157 8.75 3.71 7.53
C ALA A 157 7.71 2.69 7.05
N ALA A 158 7.69 2.50 5.74
CA ALA A 158 7.17 1.31 5.09
C ALA A 158 8.19 0.16 5.20
N HIS A 159 7.71 -1.07 5.03
CA HIS A 159 8.55 -2.28 5.03
C HIS A 159 8.37 -3.10 3.75
N TRP A 160 9.31 -3.99 3.50
CA TRP A 160 9.11 -5.10 2.57
C TRP A 160 9.58 -6.41 3.20
N THR A 161 9.15 -7.54 2.64
CA THR A 161 9.43 -8.87 3.20
C THR A 161 10.85 -9.39 2.94
N GLY A 162 11.78 -8.53 2.47
CA GLY A 162 13.15 -8.92 2.17
C GLY A 162 13.32 -9.71 0.88
N ASP A 163 14.49 -10.32 0.75
CA ASP A 163 15.00 -11.00 -0.43
C ASP A 163 14.30 -12.36 -0.66
N ASN A 164 13.13 -12.30 -1.30
CA ASN A 164 12.35 -13.48 -1.69
C ASN A 164 12.91 -14.13 -2.99
N ARG A 165 12.33 -15.26 -3.40
CA ARG A 165 12.76 -15.98 -4.61
C ARG A 165 11.67 -15.98 -5.69
N SER A 166 12.06 -16.04 -6.96
CA SER A 166 11.13 -16.14 -8.10
C SER A 166 10.49 -17.54 -8.20
N THR A 167 9.71 -17.94 -7.21
CA THR A 167 9.02 -19.25 -7.15
C THR A 167 7.57 -19.11 -6.66
N TRP A 168 6.73 -20.09 -6.99
CA TRP A 168 5.33 -20.14 -6.54
C TRP A 168 5.21 -20.33 -5.02
N GLU A 169 6.17 -21.00 -4.39
CA GLU A 169 6.27 -21.11 -2.93
C GLU A 169 6.45 -19.73 -2.28
N SER A 170 7.27 -18.88 -2.89
CA SER A 170 7.53 -17.53 -2.38
C SER A 170 6.34 -16.60 -2.60
N LEU A 171 5.63 -16.75 -3.74
CA LEU A 171 4.35 -16.08 -3.96
C LEU A 171 3.32 -16.50 -2.89
N ARG A 172 3.20 -17.80 -2.59
CA ARG A 172 2.33 -18.31 -1.51
C ARG A 172 2.69 -17.73 -0.16
N LEU A 173 3.98 -17.75 0.19
CA LEU A 173 4.48 -17.27 1.48
C LEU A 173 4.31 -15.75 1.67
N THR A 174 4.28 -14.98 0.57
CA THR A 174 4.09 -13.52 0.60
C THR A 174 2.84 -13.13 1.39
N LEU A 175 1.74 -13.86 1.19
CA LEU A 175 0.46 -13.50 1.80
C LEU A 175 0.47 -13.61 3.33
N PRO A 176 0.75 -14.76 3.97
CA PRO A 176 0.81 -14.85 5.43
C PRO A 176 1.88 -13.93 6.04
N MET A 177 2.99 -13.64 5.35
CA MET A 177 4.00 -12.67 5.82
C MET A 177 3.43 -11.25 5.90
N VAL A 178 2.84 -10.73 4.82
CA VAL A 178 2.27 -9.37 4.78
C VAL A 178 1.11 -9.25 5.76
N LEU A 179 0.25 -10.27 5.82
CA LEU A 179 -0.87 -10.32 6.76
C LEU A 179 -0.43 -10.35 8.23
N GLY A 180 0.59 -11.14 8.56
CA GLY A 180 1.17 -11.21 9.91
C GLY A 180 1.85 -9.91 10.34
N LEU A 181 2.54 -9.23 9.41
CA LEU A 181 3.12 -7.91 9.67
C LEU A 181 2.04 -6.85 9.87
N GLY A 182 0.95 -6.91 9.09
CA GLY A 182 -0.25 -6.09 9.30
C GLY A 182 -0.87 -6.26 10.69
N LEU A 183 -1.04 -7.51 11.14
CA LEU A 183 -1.51 -7.83 12.50
C LEU A 183 -0.57 -7.30 13.59
N SER A 184 0.72 -7.21 13.30
CA SER A 184 1.75 -6.71 14.21
C SER A 184 1.88 -5.17 14.19
N GLY A 185 1.01 -4.47 13.45
CA GLY A 185 1.00 -3.02 13.32
C GLY A 185 1.92 -2.46 12.22
N ILE A 186 2.65 -3.31 11.50
CA ILE A 186 3.53 -2.95 10.37
C ILE A 186 2.73 -3.09 9.07
N ALA A 187 1.68 -2.28 8.97
CA ALA A 187 0.66 -2.43 7.93
C ALA A 187 1.08 -1.91 6.55
N PHE A 188 2.06 -1.01 6.46
CA PHE A 188 2.56 -0.49 5.19
C PHE A 188 3.66 -1.39 4.60
N THR A 189 3.28 -2.62 4.27
CA THR A 189 4.20 -3.68 3.83
C THR A 189 3.81 -4.27 2.48
N GLY A 190 4.79 -4.73 1.72
CA GLY A 190 4.62 -5.53 0.51
C GLY A 190 5.81 -6.47 0.30
N ALA A 191 5.86 -7.12 -0.86
CA ALA A 191 6.97 -7.99 -1.25
C ALA A 191 7.53 -7.54 -2.60
N ASP A 192 8.73 -8.02 -2.93
CA ASP A 192 9.31 -7.82 -4.26
C ASP A 192 8.57 -8.69 -5.28
N VAL A 193 7.80 -8.01 -6.15
CA VAL A 193 7.00 -8.65 -7.19
C VAL A 193 7.92 -9.28 -8.23
N GLY A 194 7.66 -10.55 -8.55
CA GLY A 194 8.50 -11.37 -9.43
C GLY A 194 9.58 -12.17 -8.70
N GLY A 195 9.90 -11.78 -7.46
CA GLY A 195 10.94 -12.40 -6.65
C GLY A 195 12.32 -11.77 -6.88
N PHE A 196 13.03 -11.48 -5.80
CA PHE A 196 14.36 -10.86 -5.81
C PHE A 196 15.43 -11.77 -6.44
N ALA A 197 15.50 -13.02 -5.99
CA ALA A 197 16.47 -14.00 -6.47
C ALA A 197 15.85 -14.99 -7.46
N GLY A 198 16.48 -15.13 -8.63
CA GLY A 198 16.02 -16.00 -9.71
C GLY A 198 15.39 -15.21 -10.85
N PHE A 199 14.57 -15.88 -11.66
CA PHE A 199 13.85 -15.27 -12.77
C PHE A 199 12.47 -15.93 -12.92
N PRO A 200 11.36 -15.18 -12.80
CA PRO A 200 10.03 -15.75 -12.86
C PRO A 200 9.61 -16.02 -14.31
N SER A 201 8.69 -16.97 -14.50
CA SER A 201 7.93 -17.04 -15.75
C SER A 201 7.00 -15.83 -15.87
N GLY A 202 6.56 -15.51 -17.10
CA GLY A 202 5.58 -14.43 -17.31
C GLY A 202 4.27 -14.65 -16.54
N GLU A 203 3.85 -15.90 -16.40
CA GLU A 203 2.69 -16.27 -15.59
C GLU A 203 2.91 -15.95 -14.10
N LEU A 204 4.06 -16.38 -13.55
CA LEU A 204 4.38 -16.13 -12.15
C LEU A 204 4.45 -14.62 -11.86
N PHE A 205 5.08 -13.84 -12.75
CA PHE A 205 5.13 -12.39 -12.61
C PHE A 205 3.72 -11.76 -12.63
N VAL A 206 2.88 -12.15 -13.60
CA VAL A 206 1.48 -11.68 -13.67
C VAL A 206 0.72 -11.99 -12.38
N ARG A 207 0.78 -13.23 -11.88
CA ARG A 207 0.06 -13.62 -10.65
C ARG A 207 0.58 -12.88 -9.42
N TRP A 208 1.88 -12.63 -9.35
CA TRP A 208 2.47 -11.86 -8.26
C TRP A 208 2.07 -10.39 -8.32
N LEU A 209 2.04 -9.78 -9.51
CA LEU A 209 1.59 -8.42 -9.71
C LEU A 209 0.10 -8.28 -9.35
N GLN A 210 -0.74 -9.24 -9.76
CA GLN A 210 -2.16 -9.29 -9.42
C GLN A 210 -2.40 -9.31 -7.90
N LEU A 211 -1.56 -10.02 -7.14
CA LEU A 211 -1.59 -9.96 -5.68
C LEU A 211 -1.09 -8.58 -5.18
N GLY A 212 0.07 -8.14 -5.64
CA GLY A 212 0.78 -6.98 -5.13
C GLY A 212 0.01 -5.66 -5.27
N ILE A 213 -0.86 -5.52 -6.27
CA ILE A 213 -1.63 -4.27 -6.45
C ILE A 213 -2.59 -3.94 -5.30
N PHE A 214 -2.91 -4.91 -4.44
CA PHE A 214 -3.76 -4.72 -3.26
C PHE A 214 -2.96 -4.49 -1.97
N PHE A 215 -1.64 -4.64 -2.02
CA PHE A 215 -0.77 -4.28 -0.90
C PHE A 215 -0.45 -2.79 -0.92
N PRO A 216 -0.26 -2.17 0.25
CA PRO A 216 0.02 -0.75 0.29
C PRO A 216 1.38 -0.43 -0.33
N PHE A 217 2.40 -1.26 -0.11
CA PHE A 217 3.68 -1.16 -0.81
C PHE A 217 3.73 -2.11 -2.01
N LEU A 218 4.03 -1.58 -3.19
CA LEU A 218 4.15 -2.33 -4.45
C LEU A 218 5.47 -1.95 -5.13
N ARG A 219 6.39 -2.92 -5.26
CA ARG A 219 7.68 -2.76 -5.92
C ARG A 219 8.02 -4.03 -6.69
N ALA A 220 8.49 -3.90 -7.93
CA ALA A 220 9.25 -4.95 -8.61
C ALA A 220 10.73 -4.69 -8.36
N HIS A 221 11.46 -5.69 -7.88
CA HIS A 221 12.87 -5.58 -7.54
C HIS A 221 13.56 -6.92 -7.74
N THR A 222 14.82 -6.89 -8.19
CA THR A 222 15.59 -8.06 -8.57
C THR A 222 17.06 -7.86 -8.21
N VAL A 223 17.76 -8.96 -7.97
CA VAL A 223 19.18 -8.98 -7.61
C VAL A 223 20.06 -8.43 -8.75
N PHE A 224 21.23 -7.91 -8.38
CA PHE A 224 22.27 -7.54 -9.35
C PHE A 224 22.60 -8.71 -10.30
N ASP A 225 22.86 -8.39 -11.57
CA ASP A 225 23.20 -9.37 -12.64
C ASP A 225 22.09 -10.37 -12.99
N SER A 226 20.82 -10.05 -12.66
CA SER A 226 19.67 -10.78 -13.17
C SER A 226 19.26 -10.29 -14.56
N HIS A 227 18.43 -11.08 -15.26
CA HIS A 227 17.70 -10.61 -16.45
C HIS A 227 16.75 -9.46 -16.10
N ASP A 228 16.42 -8.64 -17.10
CA ASP A 228 15.39 -7.61 -17.03
C ASP A 228 14.04 -8.20 -16.59
N GLN A 229 13.44 -7.61 -15.55
CA GLN A 229 12.16 -8.06 -14.95
C GLN A 229 11.11 -6.94 -14.90
N GLU A 230 11.26 -5.90 -15.71
CA GLU A 230 10.23 -4.89 -15.87
C GLU A 230 8.91 -5.51 -16.37
N PRO A 231 7.75 -4.89 -16.12
CA PRO A 231 6.45 -5.47 -16.49
C PRO A 231 6.25 -5.79 -17.97
N TRP A 232 7.14 -5.36 -18.86
CA TRP A 232 7.13 -5.63 -20.30
C TRP A 232 8.07 -6.75 -20.76
N SER A 233 8.90 -7.31 -19.88
CA SER A 233 10.01 -8.21 -20.26
C SER A 233 9.59 -9.55 -20.89
N TRP A 234 8.34 -9.99 -20.71
CA TRP A 234 7.84 -11.27 -21.24
C TRP A 234 7.03 -11.15 -22.54
N GLY A 235 6.81 -9.94 -23.06
CA GLY A 235 5.99 -9.71 -24.26
C GLY A 235 4.51 -10.05 -24.08
N GLU A 236 3.77 -10.18 -25.18
CA GLU A 236 2.34 -10.56 -25.13
C GLU A 236 2.15 -12.06 -24.84
N PRO A 237 1.09 -12.46 -24.09
CA PRO A 237 -0.01 -11.63 -23.59
C PRO A 237 0.30 -10.93 -22.24
N TYR A 238 1.46 -11.19 -21.63
CA TYR A 238 1.79 -10.72 -20.29
C TYR A 238 1.88 -9.20 -20.19
N LEU A 239 2.42 -8.54 -21.21
CA LEU A 239 2.51 -7.08 -21.29
C LEU A 239 1.13 -6.42 -21.11
N SER A 240 0.14 -6.84 -21.91
CA SER A 240 -1.20 -6.26 -21.82
C SER A 240 -1.89 -6.59 -20.49
N ILE A 241 -1.69 -7.81 -19.96
CA ILE A 241 -2.26 -8.19 -18.65
C ILE A 241 -1.62 -7.40 -17.50
N ASN A 242 -0.30 -7.24 -17.49
CA ASN A 242 0.41 -6.43 -16.51
C ASN A 242 -0.05 -4.98 -16.55
N ARG A 243 -0.24 -4.44 -17.76
CA ARG A 243 -0.78 -3.09 -17.96
C ARG A 243 -2.16 -2.94 -17.34
N GLU A 244 -3.12 -3.82 -17.64
CA GLU A 244 -4.47 -3.76 -17.04
C GLU A 244 -4.46 -3.96 -15.52
N THR A 245 -3.56 -4.80 -15.01
CA THR A 245 -3.39 -5.03 -13.57
C THR A 245 -2.91 -3.75 -12.87
N ILE A 246 -1.91 -3.07 -13.42
CA ILE A 246 -1.43 -1.77 -12.90
C ILE A 246 -2.52 -0.71 -13.01
N ARG A 247 -3.27 -0.68 -14.10
CA ARG A 247 -4.40 0.25 -14.28
C ARG A 247 -5.47 0.07 -13.22
N LEU A 248 -5.78 -1.17 -12.83
CA LEU A 248 -6.71 -1.44 -11.73
C LEU A 248 -6.22 -0.81 -10.43
N ARG A 249 -4.92 -0.93 -10.11
CA ARG A 249 -4.35 -0.25 -8.93
C ARG A 249 -4.55 1.26 -8.99
N TYR A 250 -4.23 1.88 -10.13
CA TYR A 250 -4.36 3.32 -10.31
C TYR A 250 -5.81 3.78 -10.15
N ARG A 251 -6.77 3.02 -10.71
CA ARG A 251 -8.21 3.25 -10.49
C ARG A 251 -8.59 3.19 -9.02
N LEU A 252 -8.05 2.23 -8.28
CA LEU A 252 -8.32 2.03 -6.85
C LEU A 252 -7.57 3.00 -5.92
N LEU A 253 -6.73 3.92 -6.41
CA LEU A 253 -5.94 4.80 -5.53
C LEU A 253 -6.78 5.58 -4.51
N PRO A 254 -7.96 6.16 -4.82
CA PRO A 254 -8.79 6.82 -3.81
C PRO A 254 -9.22 5.86 -2.69
N TYR A 255 -9.60 4.63 -3.04
CA TYR A 255 -9.95 3.59 -2.08
C TYR A 255 -8.74 3.14 -1.25
N LEU A 256 -7.60 2.85 -1.88
CA LEU A 256 -6.37 2.41 -1.20
C LEU A 256 -5.81 3.51 -0.28
N TYR A 257 -5.87 4.77 -0.71
CA TYR A 257 -5.44 5.91 0.09
C TYR A 257 -6.37 6.15 1.28
N THR A 258 -7.68 5.91 1.12
CA THR A 258 -8.64 5.90 2.22
C THR A 258 -8.37 4.75 3.20
N ALA A 259 -8.06 3.55 2.71
CA ALA A 259 -7.68 2.43 3.57
C ALA A 259 -6.39 2.71 4.35
N LEU A 260 -5.43 3.42 3.75
CA LEU A 260 -4.23 3.88 4.44
C LEU A 260 -4.58 4.93 5.51
N TRP A 261 -5.47 5.89 5.22
CA TRP A 261 -6.00 6.82 6.22
C TRP A 261 -6.66 6.07 7.39
N GLN A 262 -7.56 5.11 7.12
CA GLN A 262 -8.18 4.27 8.16
C GLN A 262 -7.13 3.56 9.03
N CYS A 263 -6.05 3.06 8.42
CA CYS A 263 -4.92 2.47 9.13
C CYS A 263 -4.27 3.47 10.08
N THR A 264 -4.07 4.73 9.67
CA THR A 264 -3.50 5.77 10.55
C THR A 264 -4.41 6.17 11.71
N GLN A 265 -5.74 6.00 11.56
CA GLN A 265 -6.70 6.36 12.60
C GLN A 265 -6.96 5.23 13.60
N SER A 266 -6.99 3.99 13.13
CA SER A 266 -7.46 2.83 13.91
C SER A 266 -6.41 1.74 14.10
N GLY A 267 -5.32 1.75 13.33
CA GLY A 267 -4.37 0.64 13.26
C GLY A 267 -4.81 -0.54 12.41
N MET A 268 -6.02 -0.52 11.82
CA MET A 268 -6.48 -1.60 10.93
C MET A 268 -5.62 -1.66 9.66
N PRO A 269 -5.01 -2.82 9.33
CA PRO A 269 -4.12 -2.91 8.19
C PRO A 269 -4.88 -2.73 6.87
N ILE A 270 -4.16 -2.43 5.80
CA ILE A 270 -4.76 -2.31 4.46
C ILE A 270 -5.11 -3.70 3.93
N ALA A 271 -4.16 -4.65 3.97
CA ALA A 271 -4.43 -6.07 3.76
C ALA A 271 -4.78 -6.73 5.10
N ARG A 272 -6.03 -7.17 5.27
CA ARG A 272 -6.60 -7.66 6.53
C ARG A 272 -6.89 -9.16 6.41
N PRO A 273 -6.37 -10.00 7.32
CA PRO A 273 -6.85 -11.36 7.47
C PRO A 273 -8.37 -11.37 7.72
N LEU A 274 -9.09 -12.33 7.16
CA LEU A 274 -10.54 -12.41 7.35
C LEU A 274 -10.93 -12.53 8.83
N LEU A 275 -10.12 -13.22 9.64
CA LEU A 275 -10.36 -13.35 11.08
C LEU A 275 -10.46 -12.01 11.82
N LEU A 276 -9.84 -10.93 11.31
CA LEU A 276 -9.97 -9.60 11.93
C LEU A 276 -11.38 -9.03 11.78
N ALA A 277 -12.01 -9.27 10.63
CA ALA A 277 -13.33 -8.72 10.30
C ALA A 277 -14.48 -9.68 10.68
N PHE A 278 -14.19 -10.98 10.81
CA PHE A 278 -15.18 -12.04 11.03
C PHE A 278 -14.75 -12.94 12.21
N GLN A 279 -14.61 -12.34 13.40
CA GLN A 279 -14.10 -13.02 14.61
C GLN A 279 -15.00 -14.17 15.10
N ASP A 280 -16.29 -14.10 14.81
CA ASP A 280 -17.27 -15.13 15.18
C ASP A 280 -17.37 -16.27 14.15
N ASP A 281 -16.54 -16.24 13.10
CA ASP A 281 -16.52 -17.23 12.03
C ASP A 281 -15.24 -18.07 12.07
N PRO A 282 -15.28 -19.29 12.67
CA PRO A 282 -14.12 -20.15 12.83
C PRO A 282 -13.49 -20.60 11.50
N ALA A 283 -14.23 -20.56 10.38
CA ALA A 283 -13.69 -20.90 9.08
C ALA A 283 -12.59 -19.93 8.65
N THR A 284 -12.56 -18.71 9.21
CA THR A 284 -11.61 -17.66 8.85
C THR A 284 -10.27 -17.74 9.59
N PHE A 285 -10.17 -18.51 10.67
CA PHE A 285 -9.02 -18.46 11.59
C PHE A 285 -7.73 -19.00 10.98
N ALA A 286 -7.86 -19.94 10.04
CA ALA A 286 -6.74 -20.58 9.34
C ALA A 286 -6.64 -20.17 7.87
N LEU A 287 -7.46 -19.21 7.39
CA LEU A 287 -7.39 -18.74 6.01
C LEU A 287 -6.16 -17.86 5.82
N GLU A 288 -5.26 -18.31 4.97
CA GLU A 288 -4.00 -17.63 4.62
C GLU A 288 -3.83 -17.40 3.12
N ASP A 289 -4.83 -17.78 2.31
CA ASP A 289 -4.81 -17.75 0.84
C ASP A 289 -5.78 -16.72 0.24
N GLN A 290 -6.43 -15.92 1.09
CA GLN A 290 -7.33 -14.81 0.74
C GLN A 290 -7.40 -13.79 1.87
N PHE A 291 -7.77 -12.54 1.55
CA PHE A 291 -7.75 -11.43 2.52
C PHE A 291 -8.75 -10.34 2.12
N LEU A 292 -9.06 -9.44 3.06
CA LEU A 292 -9.73 -8.18 2.71
C LEU A 292 -8.68 -7.11 2.37
N CYS A 293 -8.87 -6.38 1.28
CA CYS A 293 -8.17 -5.13 1.03
C CYS A 293 -9.11 -3.98 1.45
N GLY A 294 -8.78 -3.25 2.51
CA GLY A 294 -9.68 -2.31 3.16
C GLY A 294 -10.88 -3.02 3.81
N ASP A 295 -12.05 -2.40 3.80
CA ASP A 295 -13.29 -2.91 4.41
C ASP A 295 -14.29 -3.49 3.40
N ALA A 296 -14.12 -3.20 2.10
CA ALA A 296 -15.08 -3.56 1.06
C ALA A 296 -14.62 -4.70 0.14
N LEU A 297 -13.32 -4.84 -0.14
CA LEU A 297 -12.82 -5.77 -1.16
C LEU A 297 -12.29 -7.07 -0.53
N LEU A 298 -12.75 -8.23 -0.99
CA LEU A 298 -12.17 -9.54 -0.69
C LEU A 298 -11.36 -10.02 -1.90
N VAL A 299 -10.07 -10.25 -1.69
CA VAL A 299 -9.09 -10.62 -2.71
C VAL A 299 -8.67 -12.08 -2.51
N ALA A 300 -8.78 -12.89 -3.56
CA ALA A 300 -8.37 -14.30 -3.54
C ALA A 300 -7.40 -14.61 -4.71
N PRO A 301 -6.08 -14.36 -4.53
CA PRO A 301 -5.07 -14.48 -5.59
C PRO A 301 -4.87 -15.92 -6.12
N VAL A 302 -4.48 -16.10 -7.37
CA VAL A 302 -4.04 -17.43 -7.83
C VAL A 302 -2.61 -17.68 -7.37
N LEU A 303 -2.38 -18.79 -6.67
CA LEU A 303 -1.11 -19.10 -5.99
C LEU A 303 -0.42 -20.37 -6.53
N GLU A 304 -0.92 -20.92 -7.64
CA GLU A 304 -0.41 -22.13 -8.30
C GLU A 304 -0.34 -21.95 -9.82
N ALA A 305 0.64 -22.58 -10.45
CA ALA A 305 0.85 -22.51 -11.90
C ALA A 305 -0.29 -23.17 -12.67
N GLY A 306 -0.72 -22.55 -13.78
CA GLY A 306 -1.73 -23.06 -14.69
C GLY A 306 -3.17 -23.00 -14.18
N ALA A 307 -3.39 -22.54 -12.94
CA ALA A 307 -4.73 -22.46 -12.37
C ALA A 307 -5.55 -21.34 -13.04
N THR A 308 -6.74 -21.72 -13.52
CA THR A 308 -7.71 -20.83 -14.20
C THR A 308 -9.00 -20.65 -13.40
N LYS A 309 -9.09 -21.28 -12.23
CA LYS A 309 -10.17 -21.19 -11.25
C LYS A 309 -9.66 -21.61 -9.88
N ARG A 310 -10.34 -21.19 -8.81
CA ARG A 310 -10.07 -21.65 -7.44
C ARG A 310 -11.33 -21.61 -6.58
N THR A 311 -11.34 -22.37 -5.50
CA THR A 311 -12.35 -22.22 -4.44
C THR A 311 -12.02 -20.99 -3.60
N VAL A 312 -13.03 -20.19 -3.29
CA VAL A 312 -12.95 -19.01 -2.44
C VAL A 312 -14.00 -19.12 -1.35
N TYR A 313 -13.61 -18.87 -0.10
CA TYR A 313 -14.55 -18.78 1.00
C TYR A 313 -15.10 -17.35 1.09
N LEU A 314 -16.41 -17.18 1.05
CA LEU A 314 -17.08 -15.91 1.28
C LEU A 314 -17.71 -15.96 2.68
N PRO A 315 -17.25 -15.12 3.63
CA PRO A 315 -17.86 -15.02 4.96
C PRO A 315 -19.31 -14.53 4.91
N ALA A 316 -20.01 -14.62 6.04
CA ALA A 316 -21.41 -14.21 6.17
C ALA A 316 -21.70 -12.80 5.58
N GLY A 317 -22.73 -12.73 4.75
CA GLY A 317 -23.17 -11.53 4.05
C GLY A 317 -23.20 -11.69 2.53
N THR A 318 -23.71 -10.68 1.84
CA THR A 318 -23.80 -10.66 0.39
C THR A 318 -22.52 -10.08 -0.24
N TRP A 319 -22.05 -10.73 -1.31
CA TRP A 319 -20.85 -10.36 -2.05
C TRP A 319 -21.13 -10.30 -3.55
N TYR A 320 -20.63 -9.25 -4.19
CA TYR A 320 -20.60 -9.11 -5.64
C TYR A 320 -19.28 -9.64 -6.18
N ASP A 321 -19.29 -10.45 -7.23
CA ASP A 321 -18.11 -10.63 -8.06
C ASP A 321 -17.82 -9.31 -8.79
N PHE A 322 -16.61 -8.78 -8.62
CA PHE A 322 -16.23 -7.46 -9.13
C PHE A 322 -16.30 -7.35 -10.66
N TRP A 323 -16.17 -8.47 -11.37
CA TRP A 323 -16.03 -8.49 -12.83
C TRP A 323 -17.36 -8.67 -13.55
N SER A 324 -18.30 -9.39 -12.93
CA SER A 324 -19.55 -9.84 -13.54
C SER A 324 -20.80 -9.34 -12.83
N ASP A 325 -20.65 -8.72 -11.66
CA ASP A 325 -21.75 -8.34 -10.76
C ASP A 325 -22.61 -9.52 -10.29
N ALA A 326 -22.13 -10.76 -10.46
CA ALA A 326 -22.79 -11.94 -9.91
C ALA A 326 -22.84 -11.87 -8.39
N LEU A 327 -24.02 -12.14 -7.83
CA LEU A 327 -24.28 -12.10 -6.39
C LEU A 327 -24.06 -13.46 -5.74
N TYR A 328 -23.40 -13.46 -4.60
CA TYR A 328 -23.16 -14.63 -3.76
C TYR A 328 -23.56 -14.34 -2.32
N GLU A 329 -24.26 -15.28 -1.71
CA GLU A 329 -24.60 -15.26 -0.28
C GLU A 329 -23.61 -16.11 0.50
N GLY A 330 -22.89 -15.49 1.43
CA GLY A 330 -22.06 -16.17 2.42
C GLY A 330 -22.85 -16.52 3.69
N ALA A 331 -22.39 -17.42 4.55
CA ALA A 331 -21.10 -18.09 4.52
C ALA A 331 -21.08 -19.28 3.53
N ALA A 332 -20.23 -19.23 2.51
CA ALA A 332 -20.20 -20.25 1.47
C ALA A 332 -18.83 -20.36 0.78
N ASN A 333 -18.51 -21.56 0.27
CA ASN A 333 -17.41 -21.74 -0.66
C ASN A 333 -17.95 -21.64 -2.10
N VAL A 334 -17.30 -20.82 -2.92
CA VAL A 334 -17.67 -20.60 -4.32
C VAL A 334 -16.51 -20.97 -5.24
N GLU A 335 -16.81 -21.53 -6.41
CA GLU A 335 -15.80 -21.72 -7.46
C GLU A 335 -15.68 -20.43 -8.27
N ALA A 336 -14.56 -19.71 -8.10
CA ALA A 336 -14.31 -18.45 -8.76
C ALA A 336 -13.48 -18.68 -10.03
N ALA A 337 -13.90 -18.06 -11.14
CA ALA A 337 -13.11 -18.00 -12.36
C ALA A 337 -11.87 -17.13 -12.13
N ALA A 338 -10.71 -17.61 -12.56
CA ALA A 338 -9.42 -16.96 -12.38
C ALA A 338 -8.55 -17.10 -13.65
N PRO A 339 -9.04 -16.73 -14.84
CA PRO A 339 -8.21 -16.74 -16.05
C PRO A 339 -6.97 -15.84 -15.86
N LEU A 340 -5.96 -15.97 -16.72
CA LEU A 340 -4.67 -15.29 -16.49
C LEU A 340 -4.82 -13.78 -16.32
N GLU A 341 -5.76 -13.17 -17.02
CA GLU A 341 -6.04 -11.74 -17.02
C GLU A 341 -6.89 -11.24 -15.83
N ARG A 342 -7.37 -12.14 -14.95
CA ARG A 342 -8.21 -11.76 -13.80
C ARG A 342 -7.78 -12.43 -12.51
N ILE A 343 -7.88 -11.65 -11.44
CA ILE A 343 -7.80 -12.12 -10.06
C ILE A 343 -9.22 -12.22 -9.49
N PRO A 344 -9.61 -13.33 -8.83
CA PRO A 344 -10.85 -13.39 -8.07
C PRO A 344 -10.92 -12.25 -7.04
N LEU A 345 -11.93 -11.40 -7.22
CA LEU A 345 -12.13 -10.17 -6.46
C LEU A 345 -13.63 -10.00 -6.20
N PHE A 346 -13.98 -9.84 -4.93
CA PHE A 346 -15.37 -9.69 -4.51
C PHE A 346 -15.55 -8.39 -3.74
N VAL A 347 -16.72 -7.77 -3.88
CA VAL A 347 -17.08 -6.54 -3.17
C VAL A 347 -18.21 -6.81 -2.22
N ARG A 348 -18.03 -6.43 -0.97
CA ARG A 348 -19.06 -6.55 0.06
C ARG A 348 -20.24 -5.65 -0.30
N ALA A 349 -21.44 -6.21 -0.30
CA ALA A 349 -22.65 -5.44 -0.52
C ALA A 349 -22.84 -4.40 0.61
N GLY A 350 -23.45 -3.26 0.26
CA GLY A 350 -23.54 -2.06 1.09
C GLY A 350 -22.36 -1.08 0.93
N SER A 351 -21.37 -1.38 0.10
CA SER A 351 -20.15 -0.56 -0.03
C SER A 351 -20.25 0.46 -1.17
N VAL A 352 -19.59 1.60 -0.98
CA VAL A 352 -19.26 2.56 -2.03
C VAL A 352 -17.75 2.56 -2.21
N VAL A 353 -17.27 2.15 -3.39
CA VAL A 353 -15.86 2.08 -3.73
C VAL A 353 -15.50 3.26 -4.65
N PRO A 354 -14.79 4.28 -4.15
CA PRO A 354 -14.36 5.41 -4.97
C PRO A 354 -13.18 5.00 -5.86
N MET A 355 -13.27 5.34 -7.14
CA MET A 355 -12.24 5.12 -8.14
C MET A 355 -12.02 6.38 -8.97
N VAL A 356 -10.77 6.61 -9.38
CA VAL A 356 -10.50 7.64 -10.39
C VAL A 356 -11.08 7.19 -11.73
N PHE A 357 -11.70 8.12 -12.45
CA PHE A 357 -12.02 7.86 -13.85
C PHE A 357 -10.71 7.76 -14.63
N VAL A 358 -10.57 6.66 -15.38
CA VAL A 358 -9.48 6.49 -16.33
C VAL A 358 -10.16 6.12 -17.63
N GLY A 359 -10.19 7.06 -18.57
CA GLY A 359 -10.66 6.81 -19.93
C GLY A 359 -9.92 5.61 -20.53
N GLN A 360 -10.55 4.89 -21.46
CA GLN A 360 -9.94 3.68 -22.04
C GLN A 360 -8.58 3.95 -22.71
N ASP A 361 -8.37 5.17 -23.22
CA ASP A 361 -7.24 5.50 -24.09
C ASP A 361 -6.19 6.45 -23.49
N ASP A 362 -6.47 7.13 -22.36
CA ASP A 362 -5.53 8.07 -21.75
C ASP A 362 -5.38 7.81 -20.26
N ILE A 363 -4.20 7.31 -19.88
CA ILE A 363 -3.90 6.89 -18.51
C ILE A 363 -2.79 7.76 -17.99
N PRO A 364 -3.02 8.46 -16.87
CA PRO A 364 -1.98 9.21 -16.22
C PRO A 364 -0.78 8.32 -15.92
N LEU A 365 0.40 8.73 -16.41
CA LEU A 365 1.65 7.98 -16.30
C LEU A 365 2.12 7.81 -14.84
N HIS A 366 1.61 8.66 -13.95
CA HIS A 366 2.00 8.75 -12.54
C HIS A 366 0.89 9.42 -11.71
N THR A 367 1.00 9.36 -10.38
CA THR A 367 0.00 9.90 -9.45
C THR A 367 -0.16 11.42 -9.55
N GLU A 368 0.91 12.17 -9.80
CA GLU A 368 0.83 13.63 -9.96
C GLU A 368 -0.11 14.04 -11.11
N ALA A 369 -0.09 13.31 -12.24
CA ALA A 369 -1.00 13.57 -13.37
C ALA A 369 -2.45 13.22 -13.01
N LEU A 370 -2.68 12.20 -12.17
CA LEU A 370 -4.01 11.93 -11.62
C LEU A 370 -4.52 13.09 -10.76
N LEU A 371 -3.68 13.63 -9.88
CA LEU A 371 -4.06 14.75 -9.00
C LEU A 371 -4.40 16.00 -9.83
N GLN A 372 -3.59 16.30 -10.85
CA GLN A 372 -3.80 17.43 -11.74
C GLN A 372 -5.05 17.28 -12.63
N ALA A 373 -5.43 16.05 -12.99
CA ALA A 373 -6.62 15.77 -13.78
C ALA A 373 -7.94 15.81 -12.98
N ARG A 374 -7.89 15.72 -11.64
CA ARG A 374 -9.09 15.68 -10.77
C ARG A 374 -10.15 16.74 -11.09
N PRO A 375 -9.82 18.00 -11.41
CA PRO A 375 -10.86 18.99 -11.70
C PRO A 375 -11.69 18.68 -12.95
N ALA A 376 -11.04 18.13 -13.99
CA ALA A 376 -11.66 17.85 -15.28
C ALA A 376 -12.29 16.45 -15.35
N GLU A 377 -11.71 15.47 -14.65
CA GLU A 377 -12.15 14.08 -14.68
C GLU A 377 -13.08 13.74 -13.51
N PRO A 378 -14.22 13.06 -13.75
CA PRO A 378 -15.16 12.78 -12.69
C PRO A 378 -14.61 11.77 -11.68
N LEU A 379 -14.91 11.97 -10.40
CA LEU A 379 -14.77 10.88 -9.43
C LEU A 379 -15.84 9.81 -9.71
N THR A 380 -15.41 8.56 -9.85
CA THR A 380 -16.33 7.43 -10.06
C THR A 380 -16.64 6.76 -8.72
N LEU A 381 -17.91 6.66 -8.37
CA LEU A 381 -18.40 5.99 -7.17
C LEU A 381 -19.10 4.70 -7.58
N HIS A 382 -18.45 3.55 -7.33
CA HIS A 382 -19.06 2.24 -7.54
C HIS A 382 -19.88 1.87 -6.30
N VAL A 383 -21.20 1.85 -6.45
CA VAL A 383 -22.17 1.57 -5.39
C VAL A 383 -22.66 0.13 -5.55
N TYR A 384 -22.50 -0.67 -4.50
CA TYR A 384 -22.92 -2.06 -4.44
C TYR A 384 -24.07 -2.20 -3.42
N PRO A 385 -25.35 -2.12 -3.85
CA PRO A 385 -26.50 -2.23 -2.95
C PRO A 385 -26.53 -3.58 -2.20
N PRO A 386 -27.05 -3.65 -0.97
CA PRO A 386 -27.36 -4.95 -0.35
C PRO A 386 -28.50 -5.67 -1.11
N ALA A 387 -28.44 -7.00 -1.22
CA ALA A 387 -29.41 -7.80 -1.95
C ALA A 387 -30.68 -8.10 -1.13
N GLY A 388 -31.83 -8.19 -1.81
CA GLY A 388 -33.09 -8.70 -1.25
C GLY A 388 -34.11 -7.62 -0.90
N SER A 389 -35.32 -7.77 -1.44
CA SER A 389 -36.50 -6.94 -1.20
C SER A 389 -37.07 -7.03 0.23
N GLY A 390 -36.52 -7.88 1.10
CA GLY A 390 -37.14 -8.20 2.40
C GLY A 390 -36.33 -7.87 3.66
N GLN A 391 -35.06 -7.45 3.57
CA GLN A 391 -34.19 -7.29 4.76
C GLN A 391 -33.21 -6.10 4.73
N CYS A 392 -33.25 -5.22 3.73
CA CYS A 392 -32.28 -4.14 3.60
C CYS A 392 -32.73 -2.84 4.30
N ALA A 393 -33.03 -2.91 5.59
CA ALA A 393 -33.04 -1.71 6.43
C ALA A 393 -31.70 -1.64 7.16
N GLY A 394 -30.80 -0.78 6.70
CA GLY A 394 -29.54 -0.53 7.39
C GLY A 394 -28.70 0.51 6.68
N GLU A 395 -28.16 1.45 7.45
CA GLU A 395 -27.17 2.40 6.97
C GLU A 395 -25.81 1.71 6.92
N ARG A 396 -25.15 1.76 5.76
CA ARG A 396 -23.75 1.40 5.61
C ARG A 396 -22.97 2.61 5.18
N ASP A 397 -21.93 2.88 5.96
CA ASP A 397 -21.02 3.97 5.70
C ASP A 397 -19.85 3.48 4.85
N SER A 398 -19.51 4.26 3.85
CA SER A 398 -18.23 4.17 3.16
C SER A 398 -17.55 5.53 3.24
N TRP A 399 -16.22 5.53 3.16
CA TRP A 399 -15.44 6.74 3.35
C TRP A 399 -14.57 7.04 2.13
N LEU A 400 -14.23 8.31 1.97
CA LEU A 400 -13.20 8.77 1.06
C LEU A 400 -12.38 9.85 1.77
N TYR A 401 -11.08 9.62 1.91
CA TYR A 401 -10.13 10.62 2.40
C TYR A 401 -9.29 11.16 1.25
N GLU A 402 -9.18 12.49 1.19
CA GLU A 402 -8.37 13.20 0.21
C GLU A 402 -7.61 14.35 0.85
N ASP A 403 -6.38 14.57 0.41
CA ASP A 403 -5.57 15.75 0.68
C ASP A 403 -4.74 16.07 -0.57
N ASP A 404 -3.76 16.95 -0.43
CA ASP A 404 -2.82 17.32 -1.51
C ASP A 404 -1.88 16.17 -1.94
N GLY A 405 -1.93 15.02 -1.26
CA GLY A 405 -1.16 13.83 -1.60
C GLY A 405 0.31 13.84 -1.14
N GLU A 406 0.84 14.95 -0.61
CA GLU A 406 2.27 15.08 -0.36
C GLU A 406 2.64 15.77 0.96
N SER A 407 1.89 16.78 1.39
CA SER A 407 2.33 17.66 2.48
C SER A 407 1.81 17.26 3.87
N MET A 408 2.20 18.03 4.87
CA MET A 408 1.68 17.92 6.25
C MET A 408 0.46 18.81 6.51
N ALA A 409 -0.12 19.42 5.47
CA ALA A 409 -1.22 20.37 5.58
C ALA A 409 -2.48 19.78 6.21
N TYR A 410 -2.72 18.47 6.05
CA TYR A 410 -3.82 17.76 6.70
C TYR A 410 -3.87 17.97 8.23
N ARG A 411 -2.72 18.16 8.88
CA ARG A 411 -2.65 18.44 10.33
C ARG A 411 -3.26 19.78 10.74
N ARG A 412 -3.47 20.69 9.79
CA ARG A 412 -4.13 21.98 9.97
C ARG A 412 -5.59 21.97 9.50
N GLY A 413 -6.14 20.80 9.16
CA GLY A 413 -7.50 20.67 8.62
C GLY A 413 -7.60 20.79 7.09
N GLU A 414 -6.47 20.85 6.38
CA GLU A 414 -6.41 20.88 4.91
C GLU A 414 -6.50 19.45 4.35
N TYR A 415 -7.64 18.80 4.61
CA TYR A 415 -8.07 17.52 4.04
C TYR A 415 -9.56 17.60 3.68
N ARG A 416 -10.03 16.58 2.96
CA ARG A 416 -11.45 16.32 2.68
C ARG A 416 -11.75 14.91 3.15
N LEU A 417 -12.66 14.79 4.11
CA LEU A 417 -13.23 13.51 4.50
C LEU A 417 -14.68 13.47 4.05
N THR A 418 -15.02 12.52 3.20
CA THR A 418 -16.36 12.33 2.67
C THR A 418 -16.93 11.03 3.21
N ARG A 419 -18.08 11.11 3.89
CA ARG A 419 -18.88 9.96 4.32
C ARG A 419 -20.00 9.74 3.31
N PHE A 420 -20.09 8.53 2.80
CA PHE A 420 -21.16 8.07 1.94
C PHE A 420 -22.10 7.18 2.75
N ILE A 421 -23.37 7.54 2.81
CA ILE A 421 -24.40 6.80 3.53
C ILE A 421 -25.34 6.22 2.50
N LEU A 422 -25.29 4.90 2.34
CA LEU A 422 -26.17 4.17 1.43
C LEU A 422 -27.41 3.69 2.17
N SER A 423 -28.58 4.00 1.62
CA SER A 423 -29.88 3.50 2.10
C SER A 423 -30.67 2.92 0.94
N THR A 424 -31.24 1.73 1.11
CA THR A 424 -31.99 1.04 0.07
C THR A 424 -33.36 0.57 0.55
N SER A 425 -34.28 0.44 -0.40
CA SER A 425 -35.63 -0.12 -0.25
C SER A 425 -36.04 -0.73 -1.59
N GLU A 426 -37.17 -1.44 -1.64
CA GLU A 426 -37.67 -2.04 -2.89
C GLU A 426 -37.83 -1.04 -4.04
N ALA A 427 -38.21 0.20 -3.76
CA ALA A 427 -38.54 1.20 -4.78
C ALA A 427 -37.52 2.37 -4.85
N ARG A 428 -36.51 2.40 -3.96
CA ARG A 428 -35.64 3.57 -3.82
C ARG A 428 -34.26 3.23 -3.28
N LEU A 429 -33.24 3.87 -3.85
CA LEU A 429 -31.88 3.91 -3.35
C LEU A 429 -31.48 5.37 -3.13
N ASP A 430 -30.97 5.66 -1.94
CA ASP A 430 -30.41 6.96 -1.58
C ASP A 430 -28.93 6.82 -1.25
N LEU A 431 -28.13 7.70 -1.84
CA LEU A 431 -26.72 7.88 -1.53
C LEU A 431 -26.53 9.31 -1.01
N ALA A 432 -26.44 9.46 0.31
CA ALA A 432 -26.11 10.73 0.94
C ALA A 432 -24.59 10.91 1.06
N ARG A 433 -24.14 12.16 0.95
CA ARG A 433 -22.73 12.56 1.01
C ARG A 433 -22.56 13.66 2.05
N GLU A 434 -21.85 13.36 3.12
CA GLU A 434 -21.46 14.32 4.17
C GLU A 434 -19.96 14.62 4.02
N VAL A 435 -19.56 15.87 4.16
CA VAL A 435 -18.17 16.30 3.95
C VAL A 435 -17.63 17.08 5.15
N GLU A 436 -16.40 16.79 5.52
CA GLU A 436 -15.63 17.50 6.55
C GLU A 436 -14.26 17.92 5.96
N GLY A 437 -13.67 18.97 6.53
CA GLY A 437 -12.35 19.46 6.17
C GLY A 437 -12.38 20.56 5.11
N SER A 438 -11.25 21.27 4.98
CA SER A 438 -11.13 22.48 4.17
C SER A 438 -10.57 22.26 2.77
N PHE A 439 -10.03 21.07 2.46
CA PHE A 439 -9.47 20.78 1.14
C PHE A 439 -10.59 20.62 0.11
N ASP A 440 -10.43 21.23 -1.06
CA ASP A 440 -11.32 21.04 -2.20
C ASP A 440 -10.58 20.25 -3.29
N PRO A 441 -10.97 18.99 -3.58
CA PRO A 441 -10.37 18.21 -4.66
C PRO A 441 -10.75 18.73 -6.05
N GLY A 442 -11.68 19.68 -6.15
CA GLY A 442 -12.03 20.37 -7.39
C GLY A 442 -12.97 19.59 -8.32
N TYR A 443 -13.61 18.52 -7.85
CA TYR A 443 -14.51 17.71 -8.70
C TYR A 443 -15.74 18.48 -9.16
N ASP A 444 -15.77 18.85 -10.45
CA ASP A 444 -16.93 19.46 -11.09
C ASP A 444 -17.99 18.44 -11.50
N ARG A 445 -17.62 17.15 -11.59
CA ARG A 445 -18.50 16.06 -12.00
C ARG A 445 -18.28 14.80 -11.17
N PHE A 446 -19.36 14.04 -11.01
CA PHE A 446 -19.37 12.71 -10.41
C PHE A 446 -19.96 11.71 -11.41
N GLN A 447 -19.47 10.48 -11.36
CA GLN A 447 -20.07 9.33 -12.03
C GLN A 447 -20.42 8.29 -10.97
N VAL A 448 -21.71 8.02 -10.76
CA VAL A 448 -22.18 6.98 -9.85
C VAL A 448 -22.57 5.76 -10.67
N ILE A 449 -21.95 4.62 -10.40
CA ILE A 449 -22.26 3.33 -11.03
C ILE A 449 -22.90 2.45 -9.96
N VAL A 450 -24.19 2.16 -10.12
CA VAL A 450 -24.95 1.29 -9.22
C VAL A 450 -25.01 -0.10 -9.83
N HIS A 451 -24.41 -1.07 -9.13
CA HIS A 451 -24.28 -2.45 -9.56
C HIS A 451 -25.49 -3.31 -9.17
N GLY A 452 -25.71 -4.41 -9.90
CA GLY A 452 -26.77 -5.38 -9.60
C GLY A 452 -28.19 -4.87 -9.79
N ILE A 453 -28.39 -3.90 -10.70
CA ILE A 453 -29.69 -3.32 -11.02
C ILE A 453 -30.20 -3.91 -12.33
N GLU A 454 -31.41 -4.47 -12.31
CA GLU A 454 -32.01 -5.13 -13.50
C GLU A 454 -32.80 -4.19 -14.41
N LYS A 455 -33.20 -3.02 -13.90
CA LYS A 455 -34.07 -2.06 -14.60
C LYS A 455 -33.57 -0.64 -14.45
N THR A 456 -33.71 0.16 -15.49
CA THR A 456 -33.46 1.60 -15.42
C THR A 456 -34.38 2.24 -14.39
N PRO A 457 -33.88 3.14 -13.51
CA PRO A 457 -34.73 3.88 -12.59
C PRO A 457 -35.74 4.74 -13.36
N SER A 458 -36.95 4.86 -12.81
CA SER A 458 -38.01 5.73 -13.33
C SER A 458 -37.75 7.21 -13.04
N ALA A 459 -36.95 7.53 -12.01
CA ALA A 459 -36.53 8.89 -11.69
C ALA A 459 -35.15 8.94 -11.03
N VAL A 460 -34.43 10.05 -11.26
CA VAL A 460 -33.17 10.40 -10.61
C VAL A 460 -33.28 11.81 -10.07
N GLU A 461 -32.99 11.99 -8.79
CA GLU A 461 -33.13 13.25 -8.07
C GLU A 461 -31.84 13.61 -7.34
N GLY A 462 -31.60 14.92 -7.13
CA GLY A 462 -30.54 15.43 -6.27
C GLY A 462 -29.14 15.54 -6.90
N MET A 463 -28.98 15.12 -8.16
CA MET A 463 -27.76 15.35 -8.96
C MET A 463 -28.03 16.32 -10.13
N PRO A 464 -27.46 17.54 -10.12
CA PRO A 464 -27.64 18.52 -11.20
C PRO A 464 -27.12 18.00 -12.55
N GLY A 465 -27.92 18.18 -13.60
CA GLY A 465 -27.55 17.77 -14.96
C GLY A 465 -27.35 16.27 -15.14
N ALA A 466 -28.02 15.45 -14.32
CA ALA A 466 -27.87 14.01 -14.34
C ALA A 466 -28.21 13.38 -15.71
N GLU A 467 -27.24 12.66 -16.25
CA GLU A 467 -27.37 11.79 -17.43
C GLU A 467 -27.38 10.33 -16.97
N ILE A 468 -28.36 9.56 -17.44
CA ILE A 468 -28.57 8.17 -17.03
C ILE A 468 -28.30 7.26 -18.23
N THR A 469 -27.43 6.28 -18.02
CA THR A 469 -27.21 5.20 -18.99
C THR A 469 -27.34 3.86 -18.28
N TYR A 470 -28.16 2.97 -18.84
CA TYR A 470 -28.26 1.58 -18.37
C TYR A 470 -27.39 0.67 -19.23
N ALA A 471 -26.48 -0.06 -18.59
CA ALA A 471 -25.63 -1.03 -19.24
C ALA A 471 -26.20 -2.44 -18.99
N SER A 472 -27.05 -2.91 -19.91
CA SER A 472 -27.74 -4.20 -19.78
C SER A 472 -26.83 -5.42 -19.69
N ARG A 473 -25.61 -5.33 -20.23
CA ARG A 473 -24.61 -6.42 -20.16
C ARG A 473 -23.93 -6.54 -18.80
N SER A 474 -23.89 -5.46 -18.03
CA SER A 474 -23.23 -5.42 -16.72
C SER A 474 -24.24 -5.18 -15.59
N HIS A 475 -25.56 -5.26 -15.86
CA HIS A 475 -26.61 -5.01 -14.87
C HIS A 475 -26.34 -3.77 -14.00
N ALA A 476 -25.89 -2.68 -14.64
CA ALA A 476 -25.44 -1.49 -13.93
C ALA A 476 -26.13 -0.24 -14.47
N VAL A 477 -26.54 0.63 -13.55
CA VAL A 477 -27.05 1.97 -13.85
C VAL A 477 -25.93 2.96 -13.60
N ARG A 478 -25.57 3.73 -14.61
CA ARG A 478 -24.62 4.83 -14.50
C ARG A 478 -25.37 6.15 -14.52
N VAL A 479 -25.09 6.98 -13.52
CA VAL A 479 -25.59 8.36 -13.42
C VAL A 479 -24.39 9.29 -13.40
N SER A 480 -24.31 10.23 -14.35
CA SER A 480 -23.22 11.22 -14.41
C SER A 480 -23.79 12.63 -14.31
N GLY A 481 -23.20 13.49 -13.49
CA GLY A 481 -23.72 14.85 -13.28
C GLY A 481 -22.82 15.67 -12.38
N GLY A 482 -23.32 16.81 -11.92
CA GLY A 482 -22.60 17.70 -11.00
C GLY A 482 -22.52 17.17 -9.56
N PRO A 483 -21.84 17.90 -8.66
CA PRO A 483 -21.78 17.55 -7.24
C PRO A 483 -23.17 17.47 -6.62
N PHE A 484 -23.37 16.51 -5.71
CA PHE A 484 -24.63 16.25 -5.04
C PHE A 484 -24.46 16.18 -3.52
N THR A 485 -25.56 16.40 -2.78
CA THR A 485 -25.62 16.11 -1.33
C THR A 485 -26.31 14.78 -1.07
N THR A 486 -27.41 14.53 -1.78
CA THR A 486 -28.10 13.24 -1.79
C THR A 486 -28.46 12.92 -3.23
N LEU A 487 -28.07 11.74 -3.70
CA LEU A 487 -28.55 11.18 -4.96
C LEU A 487 -29.65 10.16 -4.64
N SER A 488 -30.81 10.30 -5.27
CA SER A 488 -31.92 9.34 -5.12
C SER A 488 -32.26 8.71 -6.47
N LEU A 489 -32.31 7.38 -6.51
CA LEU A 489 -32.82 6.59 -7.63
C LEU A 489 -34.15 5.96 -7.23
N ARG A 490 -35.18 6.07 -8.07
CA ARG A 490 -36.50 5.44 -7.84
C ARG A 490 -36.82 4.44 -8.95
N TRP A 491 -37.46 3.33 -8.62
CA TRP A 491 -37.91 2.32 -9.57
C TRP A 491 -39.43 2.27 -9.66
#